data_AF-A0A4W5QTG3-F1
#
_entry.id   AF-A0A4W5QTG3-F1
#
_cell.length_a   1.000
_cell.length_b   1.000
_cell.length_c   1.000
_cell.angle_alpha   90.00
_cell.angle_beta   90.00
_cell.angle_gamma   90.00
#
_symmetry.space_group_name_H-M   'P 1'
#
loop_
_entity.id
_entity.type
_entity.pdbx_description
1 polymer ?
#
loop_
_entity_poly.entity_id
_entity_poly.type
_entity_poly.pdbx_seq_one_letter_code
_entity_poly.pdbx_strand_id
1 'polypeptide(L)'
;MATYCGNATNKAKMVLNASVKLMVQFLAVSVTIIAKMRRGQNLSLDCLSGNSNPQANISWSLGPTSLKGVGQAPRNTTFGGVSVRSTLSLPLSSQHHGQRITCQAYSSLLSEGVNTFYKLNVLCEW
;
A
#
# COMPACT_ATOMS: atom_id res chain seq x y z
N MET A 1 -59.90 -51.40 -6.51
CA MET A 1 -59.36 -50.10 -6.04
C MET A 1 -58.03 -49.89 -6.74
N ALA A 2 -57.90 -48.88 -7.59
CA ALA A 2 -56.63 -48.56 -8.26
C ALA A 2 -56.05 -47.30 -7.61
N THR A 3 -54.92 -47.46 -6.92
CA THR A 3 -54.16 -46.35 -6.36
C THR A 3 -53.24 -45.83 -7.46
N TYR A 4 -53.54 -44.64 -7.98
CA TYR A 4 -52.70 -43.97 -8.97
C TYR A 4 -51.67 -43.10 -8.24
N CYS A 5 -50.41 -43.53 -8.21
CA CYS A 5 -49.31 -42.70 -7.72
C CYS A 5 -48.84 -41.76 -8.85
N GLY A 6 -49.25 -40.50 -8.78
CA GLY A 6 -48.69 -39.45 -9.62
C GLY A 6 -47.28 -39.08 -9.16
N ASN A 7 -46.27 -39.48 -9.92
CA ASN A 7 -44.89 -39.03 -9.70
C ASN A 7 -44.69 -37.62 -10.29
N ALA A 8 -44.74 -36.60 -9.43
CA ALA A 8 -44.28 -35.27 -9.80
C ALA A 8 -42.75 -35.19 -9.61
N THR A 9 -42.00 -35.19 -10.71
CA THR A 9 -40.56 -34.91 -10.69
C THR A 9 -40.32 -33.44 -11.00
N ASN A 10 -39.83 -32.68 -10.01
CA ASN A 10 -39.39 -31.32 -10.25
C ASN A 10 -38.06 -31.38 -11.03
N LYS A 11 -38.09 -31.06 -12.33
CA LYS A 11 -36.90 -30.92 -13.19
C LYS A 11 -36.10 -29.65 -12.87
N ALA A 12 -35.77 -29.38 -11.61
CA ALA A 12 -34.78 -28.36 -11.27
C ALA A 12 -33.39 -28.89 -11.66
N LYS A 13 -33.06 -28.79 -12.96
CA LYS A 13 -31.86 -29.36 -13.58
C LYS A 13 -30.59 -28.55 -13.30
N MET A 14 -30.66 -27.43 -12.57
CA MET A 14 -29.48 -26.65 -12.21
C MET A 14 -29.71 -25.92 -10.88
N VAL A 15 -28.94 -26.29 -9.86
CA VAL A 15 -28.80 -25.45 -8.66
C VAL A 15 -27.93 -24.26 -9.08
N LEU A 16 -28.51 -23.05 -9.08
CA LEU A 16 -27.76 -21.82 -9.30
C LEU A 16 -26.97 -21.51 -8.03
N ASN A 17 -25.67 -21.80 -8.03
CA ASN A 17 -24.80 -21.44 -6.94
C ASN A 17 -24.45 -19.95 -7.05
N ALA A 18 -24.99 -19.13 -6.14
CA ALA A 18 -24.50 -17.77 -5.92
C ALA A 18 -23.47 -17.80 -4.80
N SER A 19 -22.25 -17.31 -5.06
CA SER A 19 -21.24 -17.11 -4.05
C SER A 19 -21.07 -15.60 -3.80
N VAL A 20 -21.18 -15.18 -2.53
CA VAL A 20 -20.93 -13.80 -2.11
C VAL A 20 -19.55 -13.77 -1.44
N LYS A 21 -18.60 -13.04 -2.04
CA LYS A 21 -17.26 -12.87 -1.47
C LYS A 21 -17.22 -11.59 -0.63
N LEU A 22 -17.28 -11.73 0.68
CA LEU A 22 -17.08 -10.60 1.60
C LEU A 22 -15.61 -10.16 1.55
N MET A 23 -15.36 -8.89 1.26
CA MET A 23 -14.02 -8.30 1.24
C MET A 23 -13.91 -7.23 2.32
N VAL A 24 -13.14 -7.51 3.37
CA VAL A 24 -12.89 -6.55 4.45
C VAL A 24 -11.87 -5.52 3.98
N GLN A 25 -12.26 -4.25 3.94
CA GLN A 25 -11.40 -3.14 3.53
C GLN A 25 -10.89 -2.37 4.74
N PHE A 26 -9.61 -2.03 4.75
CA PHE A 26 -8.94 -1.28 5.81
C PHE A 26 -7.71 -0.55 5.29
N LEU A 27 -7.41 0.60 5.89
CA LEU A 27 -6.24 1.41 5.58
C LEU A 27 -4.95 0.81 6.13
N ALA A 28 -3.82 1.24 5.55
CA ALA A 28 -2.53 1.03 6.20
C ALA A 28 -2.53 1.76 7.55
N VAL A 29 -2.34 1.03 8.64
CA VAL A 29 -2.31 1.61 10.00
C VAL A 29 -1.13 2.58 10.17
N SER A 30 -0.01 2.30 9.52
CA SER A 30 1.21 3.08 9.67
C SER A 30 2.07 3.05 8.41
N VAL A 31 2.92 4.05 8.26
CA VAL A 31 3.98 4.10 7.25
C VAL A 31 5.30 4.38 7.94
N THR A 32 6.35 3.69 7.52
CA THR A 32 7.69 3.82 8.10
C THR A 32 8.69 4.19 7.01
N ILE A 33 9.58 5.15 7.29
CA ILE A 33 10.71 5.48 6.42
C ILE A 33 11.99 4.94 7.05
N ILE A 34 12.75 4.16 6.29
CA ILE A 34 14.08 3.69 6.66
C ILE A 34 15.09 4.41 5.77
N ALA A 35 15.98 5.17 6.40
CA ALA A 35 17.05 5.88 5.70
C ALA A 35 18.33 5.06 5.65
N LYS A 36 18.93 4.97 4.47
CA LYS A 36 20.22 4.33 4.22
C LYS A 36 21.11 5.33 3.50
N MET A 37 22.24 5.65 4.12
CA MET A 37 23.24 6.55 3.54
C MET A 37 24.61 5.91 3.62
N ARG A 38 25.37 5.99 2.53
CA ARG A 38 26.79 5.67 2.48
C ARG A 38 27.54 6.95 2.16
N ARG A 39 28.68 7.20 2.81
CA ARG A 39 29.52 8.38 2.54
C ARG A 39 29.85 8.44 1.05
N GLY A 40 29.64 9.60 0.42
CA GLY A 40 29.87 9.80 -1.01
C GLY A 40 28.81 9.19 -1.96
N GLN A 41 27.69 8.65 -1.45
CA GLN A 41 26.58 8.14 -2.26
C GLN A 41 25.26 8.89 -2.00
N ASN A 42 24.31 8.75 -2.92
CA ASN A 42 22.95 9.27 -2.78
C ASN A 42 22.27 8.69 -1.53
N LEU A 43 21.41 9.51 -0.90
CA LEU A 43 20.53 9.05 0.16
C LEU A 43 19.47 8.13 -0.45
N SER A 44 19.33 6.93 0.12
CA SER A 44 18.28 5.99 -0.22
C SER A 44 17.27 5.92 0.92
N LEU A 45 16.02 6.27 0.63
CA LEU A 45 14.91 6.17 1.57
C LEU A 45 13.97 5.05 1.13
N ASP A 46 13.73 4.11 2.04
CA ASP A 46 12.73 3.06 1.86
C ASP A 46 11.47 3.41 2.65
N CYS A 47 10.36 3.60 1.96
CA CYS A 47 9.06 3.75 2.60
C CYS A 47 8.32 2.42 2.57
N LEU A 48 7.91 1.95 3.75
CA LEU A 48 7.14 0.72 3.93
C LEU A 48 5.76 1.08 4.48
N SER A 49 4.73 0.65 3.76
CA SER A 49 3.36 0.70 4.26
C SER A 49 3.08 -0.51 5.17
N GLY A 50 2.23 -0.28 6.18
CA GLY A 50 1.62 -1.36 6.94
C GLY A 50 0.64 -2.18 6.10
N ASN A 51 0.07 -3.21 6.71
CA ASN A 51 -0.95 -4.02 6.08
C ASN A 51 -2.18 -3.17 5.69
N SER A 52 -2.58 -3.22 4.41
CA SER A 52 -3.79 -2.54 3.92
C SER A 52 -4.58 -3.43 2.96
N ASN A 53 -5.90 -3.23 2.91
CA ASN A 53 -6.74 -3.86 1.89
C ASN A 53 -7.77 -2.84 1.40
N PRO A 54 -7.73 -2.36 0.14
CA PRO A 54 -6.84 -2.76 -0.96
C PRO A 54 -5.38 -2.35 -0.73
N GLN A 55 -4.51 -2.72 -1.67
CA GLN A 55 -3.14 -2.21 -1.74
C GLN A 55 -3.11 -0.67 -1.73
N ALA A 56 -2.31 -0.09 -0.85
CA ALA A 56 -2.08 1.34 -0.82
C ALA A 56 -1.14 1.81 -1.95
N ASN A 57 -1.29 3.05 -2.38
CA ASN A 57 -0.39 3.73 -3.31
C ASN A 57 0.59 4.59 -2.54
N ILE A 58 1.89 4.38 -2.74
CA ILE A 58 2.93 5.20 -2.12
C ILE A 58 3.25 6.41 -3.01
N SER A 59 3.24 7.60 -2.42
CA SER A 59 3.75 8.84 -3.01
C SER A 59 4.83 9.47 -2.13
N TRP A 60 5.74 10.20 -2.77
CA TRP A 60 6.82 10.91 -2.11
C TRP A 60 6.73 12.40 -2.41
N SER A 61 7.01 13.24 -1.42
CA SER A 61 7.13 14.68 -1.61
C SER A 61 8.23 15.30 -0.76
N LEU A 62 8.80 16.40 -1.24
CA LEU A 62 9.72 17.27 -0.52
C LEU A 62 9.06 18.65 -0.44
N GLY A 63 8.44 18.94 0.71
CA GLY A 63 7.53 20.10 0.82
C GLY A 63 6.41 20.04 -0.23
N PRO A 64 6.26 21.04 -1.12
CA PRO A 64 5.25 21.04 -2.17
C PRO A 64 5.63 20.20 -3.41
N THR A 65 6.88 19.77 -3.53
CA THR A 65 7.39 19.12 -4.73
C THR A 65 7.18 17.62 -4.67
N SER A 66 6.51 17.05 -5.68
CA SER A 66 6.37 15.60 -5.83
C SER A 66 7.67 14.96 -6.30
N LEU A 67 8.03 13.83 -5.72
CA LEU A 67 9.24 13.07 -6.03
C LEU A 67 8.90 11.71 -6.62
N LYS A 68 9.73 11.25 -7.55
CA LYS A 68 9.56 9.95 -8.20
C LYS A 68 10.32 8.87 -7.44
N GLY A 69 9.59 8.03 -6.72
CA GLY A 69 10.11 6.79 -6.13
C GLY A 69 9.96 5.59 -7.07
N VAL A 70 10.63 4.49 -6.73
CA VAL A 70 10.52 3.20 -7.40
C VAL A 70 9.74 2.25 -6.52
N GLY A 71 8.54 1.85 -6.96
CA GLY A 71 7.71 0.86 -6.27
C GLY A 71 8.31 -0.55 -6.41
N GLN A 72 8.25 -1.33 -5.35
CA GLN A 72 8.60 -2.75 -5.36
C GLN A 72 7.34 -3.60 -5.49
N ALA A 73 7.51 -4.88 -5.84
CA ALA A 73 6.41 -5.82 -5.90
C ALA A 73 5.64 -5.86 -4.56
N PRO A 74 4.29 -5.76 -4.59
CA PRO A 74 3.47 -5.86 -3.40
C PRO A 74 3.66 -7.20 -2.69
N ARG A 75 3.59 -7.19 -1.36
CA ARG A 75 3.73 -8.38 -0.53
C ARG A 75 2.42 -8.66 0.19
N ASN A 76 1.88 -9.84 -0.04
CA ASN A 76 0.70 -10.33 0.69
C ASN A 76 1.05 -10.52 2.17
N THR A 77 0.10 -10.20 3.03
CA THR A 77 0.21 -10.28 4.49
C THR A 77 -1.01 -10.99 5.08
N THR A 78 -1.13 -11.01 6.41
CA THR A 78 -2.25 -11.60 7.13
C THR A 78 -3.59 -10.96 6.76
N PHE A 79 -4.67 -11.71 6.90
CA PHE A 79 -6.05 -11.25 6.66
C PHE A 79 -6.32 -10.77 5.22
N GLY A 80 -5.53 -11.25 4.25
CA GLY A 80 -5.72 -10.91 2.84
C GLY A 80 -5.31 -9.50 2.46
N GLY A 81 -4.67 -8.75 3.36
CA GLY A 81 -4.14 -7.44 3.04
C GLY A 81 -2.73 -7.50 2.46
N VAL A 82 -2.28 -6.36 1.97
CA VAL A 82 -1.09 -6.17 1.16
C VAL A 82 -0.24 -5.08 1.78
N SER A 83 1.06 -5.31 1.80
CA SER A 83 2.06 -4.29 2.14
C SER A 83 2.85 -3.94 0.89
N VAL A 84 3.05 -2.64 0.67
CA VAL A 84 3.89 -2.11 -0.42
C VAL A 84 5.11 -1.40 0.13
N ARG A 85 6.14 -1.37 -0.70
CA ARG A 85 7.38 -0.64 -0.45
C ARG A 85 7.75 0.21 -1.66
N SER A 86 8.24 1.41 -1.41
CA SER A 86 8.82 2.27 -2.43
C SER A 86 10.20 2.74 -1.97
N THR A 87 11.15 2.80 -2.91
CA THR A 87 12.50 3.30 -2.65
C THR A 87 12.71 4.62 -3.41
N LEU A 88 13.17 5.64 -2.70
CA LEU A 88 13.51 6.95 -3.24
C LEU A 88 15.02 7.17 -3.12
N SER A 89 15.68 7.43 -4.25
CA SER A 89 17.11 7.75 -4.29
C SER A 89 17.29 9.23 -4.62
N LEU A 90 17.95 9.97 -3.74
CA LEU A 90 18.14 11.41 -3.88
C LEU A 90 19.61 11.80 -3.70
N PRO A 91 20.21 12.57 -4.63
CA PRO A 91 21.47 13.23 -4.38
C PRO A 91 21.25 14.35 -3.35
N LEU A 92 21.90 14.24 -2.19
CA LEU A 92 21.81 15.28 -1.17
C LEU A 92 22.75 16.45 -1.50
N SER A 93 22.25 17.66 -1.31
CA SER A 93 23.02 18.90 -1.35
C SER A 93 22.84 19.63 -0.02
N SER A 94 23.73 20.57 0.30
CA SER A 94 23.63 21.41 1.50
C SER A 94 22.30 22.15 1.60
N GLN A 95 21.68 22.49 0.46
CA GLN A 95 20.39 23.17 0.40
C GLN A 95 19.21 22.31 0.90
N HIS A 96 19.39 20.99 0.94
CA HIS A 96 18.36 20.07 1.43
C HIS A 96 18.36 19.93 2.97
N HIS A 97 19.32 20.54 3.67
CA HIS A 97 19.37 20.49 5.13
C HIS A 97 18.08 21.05 5.76
N GLY A 98 17.51 20.32 6.73
CA GLY A 98 16.31 20.73 7.45
C GLY A 98 14.99 20.51 6.71
N GLN A 99 15.04 20.18 5.41
CA GLN A 99 13.84 19.86 4.63
C GLN A 99 13.24 18.52 5.04
N ARG A 100 11.93 18.34 4.81
CA ARG A 100 11.18 17.14 5.16
C ARG A 100 10.75 16.40 3.91
N ILE A 101 11.20 15.16 3.79
CA ILE A 101 10.68 14.22 2.81
C ILE A 101 9.49 13.52 3.44
N THR A 102 8.33 13.63 2.82
CA THR A 102 7.10 12.95 3.24
C THR A 102 6.88 11.73 2.37
N CYS A 103 6.58 10.60 3.00
CA CYS A 103 6.01 9.46 2.32
C CYS A 103 4.55 9.33 2.75
N GLN A 104 3.66 9.16 1.78
CA GLN A 104 2.24 8.94 2.01
C GLN A 104 1.82 7.61 1.40
N ALA A 105 1.07 6.81 2.16
CA ALA A 105 0.35 5.64 1.65
C ALA A 105 -1.14 5.97 1.58
N TYR A 106 -1.66 6.03 0.36
CA TYR A 106 -3.03 6.47 0.06
C TYR A 106 -3.87 5.33 -0.52
N SER A 107 -5.11 5.19 -0.05
CA SER A 107 -6.10 4.27 -0.61
C SER A 107 -7.07 5.03 -1.51
N SER A 108 -7.08 4.72 -2.80
CA SER A 108 -8.03 5.32 -3.74
C SER A 108 -9.48 4.91 -3.47
N LEU A 109 -9.70 3.71 -2.92
CA LEU A 109 -11.04 3.22 -2.62
C LEU A 109 -11.64 3.88 -1.38
N LEU A 110 -10.81 4.09 -0.34
CA LEU A 110 -11.27 4.70 0.92
C LEU A 110 -11.13 6.23 0.92
N SER A 111 -10.46 6.80 -0.08
CA SER A 111 -10.14 8.23 -0.18
C SER A 111 -9.40 8.80 1.04
N GLU A 112 -8.61 7.95 1.68
CA GLU A 112 -7.90 8.24 2.92
C GLU A 112 -6.46 7.70 2.84
N GLY A 113 -5.57 8.25 3.66
CA GLY A 113 -4.19 7.82 3.70
C GLY A 113 -3.45 8.28 4.94
N VAL A 114 -2.36 7.57 5.23
CA VAL A 114 -1.45 7.88 6.32
C VAL A 114 -0.12 8.36 5.75
N ASN A 115 0.54 9.26 6.44
CA ASN A 115 1.85 9.76 6.04
C ASN A 115 2.82 9.77 7.20
N THR A 116 4.09 9.85 6.85
CA THR A 116 5.19 10.09 7.80
C THR A 116 6.26 10.90 7.09
N PHE A 117 7.15 11.52 7.85
CA PHE A 117 8.23 12.34 7.29
C PHE A 117 9.59 11.95 7.83
N TYR A 118 10.62 12.14 6.99
CA TYR A 118 12.02 12.07 7.34
C TYR A 118 12.64 13.46 7.20
N LYS A 119 13.23 13.98 8.28
CA LYS A 119 13.93 15.27 8.26
C LYS A 119 15.36 15.05 7.79
N LEU A 120 15.74 15.72 6.72
CA LEU A 120 17.09 15.66 6.17
C LEU A 120 18.07 16.38 7.09
N ASN A 121 19.13 15.67 7.49
CA ASN A 121 20.26 16.22 8.21
C ASN A 121 21.52 16.06 7.37
N VAL A 122 21.84 17.09 6.58
CA VAL A 122 23.07 17.14 5.78
C VAL A 122 24.11 17.86 6.63
N LEU A 123 25.15 17.15 7.07
CA LEU A 123 26.30 17.75 7.74
C LEU A 123 27.20 18.33 6.65
N CYS A 124 27.38 19.65 6.63
CA CYS A 124 28.43 20.28 5.83
C CYS A 124 29.77 19.99 6.51
N GLU A 125 30.71 19.34 5.84
CA GLU A 125 32.13 19.44 6.21
C GLU A 125 32.59 20.83 5.75
N TRP A 126 33.05 21.66 6.69
CA TRP A 126 33.67 22.97 6.46
C TRP A 126 35.18 22.82 6.47
#